data_AF-Q8U155-F1
#
_entry.id   AF-Q8U155-F1
#
_cell.length_a   1.000
_cell.length_b   1.000
_cell.length_c   1.000
_cell.angle_alpha   90.00
_cell.angle_beta   90.00
_cell.angle_gamma   90.00
#
_symmetry.space_group_name_H-M   'P 1'
#
loop_
_entity.id
_entity.type
_entity.pdbx_description
1 polymer ?
#
loop_
_entity_poly.entity_id
_entity_poly.type
_entity_poly.pdbx_seq_one_letter_code
_entity_poly.pdbx_strand_id
1 'polypeptide(L)' 'MTEIRYYKIGEDRFKISEDEVARRELRVAKVSDDVIQIQEEVHGIIALVGATSSVNIKKEELKELVKLVREEFGWDI' A
#
# COMPACT_ATOMS: atom_id res chain seq x y z
N MET A 1 -18.27 11.43 -11.59
CA MET A 1 -17.14 11.01 -10.73
C MET A 1 -16.49 9.84 -11.42
N THR A 2 -15.20 9.94 -11.77
CA THR A 2 -14.46 8.82 -12.34
C THR A 2 -14.31 7.76 -11.26
N GLU A 3 -14.67 6.52 -11.56
CA GLU A 3 -14.53 5.39 -10.62
C GLU A 3 -13.04 5.14 -10.37
N ILE A 4 -12.60 5.32 -9.12
CA ILE A 4 -11.21 5.03 -8.73
C ILE A 4 -11.09 3.52 -8.55
N ARG A 5 -10.28 2.88 -9.40
CA ARG A 5 -10.00 1.45 -9.33
C ARG A 5 -8.79 1.19 -8.45
N TYR A 6 -8.95 0.30 -7.49
CA TYR A 6 -7.89 -0.18 -6.59
C TYR A 6 -7.38 -1.55 -7.06
N TYR A 7 -6.07 -1.70 -7.12
CA TYR A 7 -5.37 -2.92 -7.48
C TYR A 7 -4.57 -3.40 -6.26
N LYS A 8 -4.86 -4.61 -5.77
CA LYS A 8 -4.12 -5.21 -4.66
C LYS A 8 -2.74 -5.64 -5.13
N ILE A 9 -1.70 -5.19 -4.43
CA ILE A 9 -0.30 -5.48 -4.73
C ILE A 9 0.42 -6.23 -3.61
N GLY A 10 -0.19 -6.33 -2.43
CA GLY A 10 0.36 -7.08 -1.30
C GLY A 10 -0.69 -7.47 -0.27
N GLU A 11 -0.41 -8.53 0.47
CA GLU A 11 -1.11 -8.91 1.69
C GLU A 11 -0.15 -9.59 2.65
N ASP A 12 -0.26 -9.26 3.94
CA ASP A 12 0.37 -10.00 5.02
C ASP A 12 -0.57 -10.14 6.23
N ARG A 13 -0.18 -11.02 7.15
CA ARG A 13 -0.87 -11.19 8.43
C ARG A 13 0.13 -11.02 9.55
N PHE A 14 -0.26 -10.33 10.61
CA PHE A 14 0.59 -10.12 11.78
C PHE A 14 -0.23 -10.22 13.06
N LYS A 15 0.40 -10.66 14.14
CA LYS A 15 -0.22 -10.72 15.47
C LYS A 15 -0.35 -9.31 16.04
N ILE A 16 -1.52 -8.97 16.56
CA ILE A 16 -1.76 -7.76 17.35
C ILE A 16 -1.67 -8.09 18.84
N SER A 17 -2.12 -9.28 19.23
CA SER A 17 -2.10 -9.80 20.60
C SER A 17 -1.95 -11.33 20.60
N GLU A 18 -2.00 -11.98 21.77
CA GLU A 18 -1.91 -13.45 21.88
C GLU A 18 -3.07 -14.15 21.14
N ASP A 19 -4.26 -13.56 21.17
CA ASP A 19 -5.49 -14.13 20.60
C ASP A 19 -5.91 -13.47 19.29
N GLU A 20 -5.21 -12.42 18.82
CA GLU A 20 -5.61 -11.64 17.65
C GLU A 20 -4.54 -11.58 16.55
N VAL A 21 -4.98 -11.90 15.33
CA VAL A 21 -4.20 -11.77 14.09
C VAL A 21 -4.93 -10.79 13.17
N ALA A 22 -4.24 -9.72 12.75
CA ALA A 22 -4.70 -8.81 11.71
C ALA A 22 -4.28 -9.31 10.33
N ARG A 23 -5.06 -8.89 9.33
CA ARG A 23 -4.69 -8.97 7.91
C ARG A 23 -4.50 -7.56 7.37
N ARG A 24 -3.36 -7.30 6.74
CA ARG A 24 -3.09 -6.04 6.04
C ARG A 24 -3.07 -6.27 4.54
N GLU A 25 -3.74 -5.40 3.80
CA GLU A 25 -3.68 -5.35 2.35
C GLU A 25 -3.01 -4.06 1.88
N LEU A 26 -2.15 -4.16 0.88
CA LEU A 26 -1.57 -3.02 0.18
C LEU A 26 -2.22 -2.92 -1.20
N ARG A 27 -2.78 -1.76 -1.51
CA ARG A 27 -3.48 -1.47 -2.76
C ARG A 27 -2.91 -0.23 -3.43
N VAL A 28 -2.98 -0.16 -4.76
CA VAL A 28 -2.63 1.02 -5.54
C VAL A 28 -3.83 1.48 -6.36
N ALA A 29 -4.03 2.79 -6.47
CA ALA A 29 -5.03 3.39 -7.32
C ALA A 29 -4.43 4.54 -8.14
N LYS A 30 -4.92 4.70 -9.38
CA LYS A 30 -4.62 5.88 -10.19
C LYS A 30 -5.57 7.00 -9.78
N VAL A 31 -5.04 8.08 -9.21
CA VAL A 31 -5.84 9.23 -8.77
C VAL A 31 -5.73 10.41 -9.75
N SER A 32 -4.64 10.49 -10.52
CA SER A 32 -4.48 11.38 -11.68
C SER A 32 -3.46 10.80 -12.67
N ASP A 33 -3.15 11.49 -13.76
CA ASP A 33 -2.20 10.99 -14.78
C ASP A 33 -0.77 10.81 -14.27
N ASP A 34 -0.33 11.64 -13.33
CA ASP A 34 1.02 11.61 -12.77
C ASP A 34 1.07 11.27 -11.28
N VAL A 35 -0.04 10.79 -10.70
CA VAL A 35 -0.12 10.46 -9.28
C VAL A 35 -0.82 9.12 -9.08
N ILE A 36 -0.15 8.23 -8.35
CA ILE A 36 -0.73 7.03 -7.79
C ILE A 36 -0.98 7.23 -6.29
N GLN A 37 -1.97 6.55 -5.75
CA GLN A 37 -2.18 6.45 -4.32
C GLN A 37 -1.87 5.02 -3.89
N ILE A 38 -0.99 4.86 -2.92
CA ILE A 38 -0.77 3.60 -2.20
C ILE A 38 -1.63 3.64 -0.95
N GLN A 39 -2.47 2.63 -0.76
CA GLN A 39 -3.39 2.49 0.35
C GLN A 39 -3.09 1.21 1.13
N GLU A 40 -2.90 1.35 2.42
CA GLU A 40 -2.75 0.24 3.37
C GLU A 40 -4.06 0.10 4.14
N GLU A 41 -4.66 -1.09 4.09
CA GLU A 41 -5.88 -1.43 4.83
C GLU A 41 -5.61 -2.56 5.82
N VAL A 42 -5.71 -2.25 7.11
CA VAL A 42 -5.63 -3.26 8.17
C VAL A 42 -7.04 -3.73 8.52
N HIS A 43 -7.19 -5.04 8.68
CA HIS A 43 -8.43 -5.73 9.03
C HIS A 43 -8.20 -6.58 10.28
N GLY A 44 -8.72 -6.13 11.44
CA GLY A 44 -8.73 -6.86 12.70
C GLY A 44 -10.09 -7.52 13.01
N ILE A 45 -10.11 -8.44 13.98
CA ILE A 45 -11.36 -9.08 14.44
C ILE A 45 -12.14 -8.11 15.33
N ILE A 46 -11.43 -7.32 16.13
CA ILE A 46 -12.03 -6.25 16.90
C ILE A 46 -12.31 -5.10 15.93
N ALA A 47 -13.59 -4.78 15.72
CA ALA A 47 -14.15 -3.87 14.71
C ALA A 47 -13.60 -2.42 14.68
N LEU A 48 -12.58 -2.09 15.48
CA LEU A 48 -11.99 -0.77 15.64
C LEU A 48 -10.75 -0.52 14.77
N VAL A 49 -10.07 -1.56 14.26
CA VAL A 49 -8.90 -1.36 13.39
C VAL A 49 -9.30 -1.56 11.93
N GLY A 50 -10.24 -0.73 11.47
CA GLY A 50 -10.44 -0.44 10.04
C GLY A 50 -9.52 0.72 9.62
N ALA A 51 -8.25 0.65 10.04
CA ALA A 51 -7.30 1.72 9.78
C ALA A 51 -6.91 1.65 8.31
N THR A 52 -7.32 2.68 7.58
CA THR A 52 -6.88 2.91 6.22
C THR A 52 -5.89 4.06 6.26
N SER A 53 -4.64 3.80 5.85
CA SER A 53 -3.67 4.84 5.59
C SER A 53 -3.43 4.94 4.10
N SER A 54 -3.19 6.14 3.59
CA SER A 54 -2.95 6.35 2.17
C SER A 54 -1.88 7.39 1.95
N VAL A 55 -0.98 7.14 1.00
CA VAL A 55 0.03 8.08 0.55
C VAL A 55 -0.07 8.26 -0.96
N ASN A 56 0.00 9.49 -1.42
CA ASN A 56 0.07 9.81 -2.83
C ASN A 56 1.54 9.88 -3.24
N ILE A 57 1.89 9.22 -4.35
CA ILE A 57 3.23 9.20 -4.92
C ILE A 57 3.12 9.78 -6.33
N LYS A 58 3.89 10.83 -6.60
CA LYS A 58 4.03 11.40 -7.93
C LYS A 58 4.93 10.52 -8.79
N LYS A 59 4.75 10.59 -10.10
CA LYS A 59 5.56 9.87 -11.09
C LYS A 59 7.07 10.06 -10.90
N GLU A 60 7.54 11.26 -10.58
CA GLU A 60 8.96 11.52 -10.34
C GLU A 60 9.47 10.89 -9.03
N GLU A 61 8.68 10.92 -7.96
CA GLU A 61 9.00 10.25 -6.69
C GLU A 61 9.09 8.73 -6.87
N LEU A 62 8.21 8.17 -7.71
CA LEU A 62 8.26 6.75 -8.06
C LEU A 62 9.54 6.37 -8.82
N LYS A 63 10.02 7.22 -9.74
CA LYS A 63 11.28 6.97 -10.45
C LYS A 63 12.46 6.93 -9.48
N GLU A 64 12.50 7.87 -8.53
CA GLU A 64 13.55 7.89 -7.51
C GLU A 64 13.46 6.66 -6.59
N LEU A 65 12.25 6.23 -6.21
CA LEU A 65 12.05 5.00 -5.46
C LEU A 65 12.59 3.77 -6.22
N VAL A 66 12.23 3.61 -7.50
CA VAL A 66 12.71 2.50 -8.35
C VAL A 66 14.23 2.53 -8.47
N LYS A 67 14.82 3.71 -8.67
CA LYS A 67 16.27 3.88 -8.73
C LYS A 67 16.94 3.44 -7.41
N LEU A 68 16.46 3.94 -6.28
CA LEU A 68 16.96 3.60 -4.95
C LEU A 68 16.86 2.10 -4.68
N VAL A 69 15.74 1.47 -5.03
CA VAL A 69 15.55 0.04 -4.82
C VAL A 69 16.50 -0.80 -5.70
N ARG A 70 16.78 -0.37 -6.94
CA ARG A 70 17.77 -1.02 -7.80
C ARG A 70 19.20 -0.86 -7.26
N GLU A 71 19.58 0.36 -6.85
CA GLU A 71 20.95 0.69 -6.44
C GLU A 71 21.31 0.12 -5.06
N GLU A 72 20.43 0.25 -4.07
CA GLU A 72 20.71 -0.12 -2.67
C GLU A 72 20.34 -1.58 -2.36
N PHE A 73 19.28 -2.11 -2.98
CA PHE A 73 18.75 -3.44 -2.67
C PHE A 73 19.07 -4.48 -3.76
N GLY A 74 19.57 -4.05 -4.92
CA GLY A 74 19.95 -4.93 -6.03
C GLY A 74 18.78 -5.66 -6.68
N TRP A 75 17.55 -5.16 -6.50
CA TRP A 75 16.37 -5.78 -7.10
C TRP A 75 16.28 -5.42 -8.58
N ASP A 76 16.04 -6.41 -9.43
CA ASP A 76 15.75 -6.20 -10.85
C ASP A 76 14.25 -5.97 -11.01
N ILE A 77 13.86 -4.69 -10.98
CA ILE A 77 12.47 -4.18 -10.99
C ILE A 77 12.08 -3.74 -12.39
#